data_AF-A0A3N9V744-F1
#
_entry.id   AF-A0A3N9V744-F1
#
_cell.length_a   1.000
_cell.length_b   1.000
_cell.length_c   1.000
_cell.angle_alpha   90.00
_cell.angle_beta   90.00
_cell.angle_gamma   90.00
#
_symmetry.space_group_name_H-M   'P 1'
#
loop_
_entity.id
_entity.type
_entity.pdbx_description
1 polymer ?
#
loop_
_entity_poly.entity_id
_entity_poly.type
_entity_poly.pdbx_seq_one_letter_code
_entity_poly.pdbx_strand_id
1 'polypeptide(L)'
;MAIILAYIFLGLCAGTMSGLVGIGGGIIIVPALVYFFKFAQHTAQGTTIAMLIPPVGILAVVTYYRYGMVDLKAAALLCIGFVAGALIG
;
A
#
# COMPACT_ATOMS: atom_id res chain seq x y z
N MET A 1 -7.28 -3.28 24.41
CA MET A 1 -8.55 -3.04 23.69
C MET A 1 -8.51 -1.78 22.85
N ALA A 2 -8.33 -0.59 23.44
CA ALA A 2 -8.36 0.69 22.72
C ALA A 2 -7.41 0.78 21.49
N ILE A 3 -6.17 0.26 21.61
CA ILE A 3 -5.19 0.31 20.51
C ILE A 3 -5.61 -0.54 19.30
N ILE A 4 -6.30 -1.65 19.53
CA ILE A 4 -6.76 -2.55 18.46
C ILE A 4 -7.88 -1.86 17.67
N LEU A 5 -8.82 -1.20 18.37
CA LEU A 5 -9.86 -0.41 17.71
C LEU A 5 -9.26 0.74 16.89
N ALA A 6 -8.19 1.38 17.38
CA ALA A 6 -7.51 2.45 16.65
C ALA A 6 -6.87 1.94 15.34
N TYR A 7 -6.25 0.75 15.33
CA TYR A 7 -5.73 0.14 14.10
C TYR A 7 -6.83 -0.19 13.09
N ILE A 8 -7.96 -0.72 13.56
CA ILE A 8 -9.10 -1.04 12.69
C ILE A 8 -9.66 0.24 12.06
N PHE A 9 -9.84 1.30 12.85
CA PHE A 9 -10.33 2.58 12.36
C PHE A 9 -9.37 3.20 11.34
N LEU A 10 -8.06 3.21 11.63
CA LEU A 10 -7.05 3.70 10.70
C LEU A 10 -7.07 2.91 9.38
N GLY A 11 -7.17 1.58 9.46
CA GLY A 11 -7.26 0.71 8.29
C GLY A 11 -8.52 0.97 7.47
N LEU A 12 -9.66 1.23 8.11
CA LEU A 12 -10.93 1.53 7.44
C LEU A 12 -10.84 2.87 6.69
N CYS A 13 -10.39 3.94 7.35
CA CYS A 13 -10.21 5.25 6.72
C CYS A 13 -9.21 5.19 5.56
N ALA A 14 -8.06 4.54 5.77
CA ALA A 14 -7.04 4.42 4.75
C ALA A 14 -7.49 3.53 3.57
N GLY A 15 -8.22 2.45 3.84
CA GLY A 15 -8.80 1.58 2.83
C GLY A 15 -9.82 2.28 1.95
N THR A 16 -10.72 3.07 2.53
CA THR A 16 -11.68 3.89 1.77
C THR A 16 -10.97 4.91 0.89
N MET A 17 -10.00 5.64 1.43
CA MET A 17 -9.22 6.62 0.65
C MET A 17 -8.38 5.96 -0.44
N SER A 18 -7.81 4.79 -0.16
CA SER A 18 -7.09 3.98 -1.13
C SER A 18 -7.97 3.57 -2.32
N GLY A 19 -9.20 3.12 -2.06
CA GLY A 19 -10.17 2.75 -3.09
C GLY A 19 -10.68 3.94 -3.92
N LEU A 20 -10.84 5.11 -3.30
CA LEU A 20 -11.30 6.33 -3.98
C LEU A 20 -10.22 6.99 -4.84
N VAL A 21 -8.97 7.03 -4.37
CA VAL A 21 -7.88 7.78 -5.01
C VAL A 21 -6.98 6.86 -5.86
N GLY A 22 -7.01 5.54 -5.64
CA GLY A 22 -6.18 4.56 -6.36
C GLY A 22 -4.69 4.56 -5.97
N ILE A 23 -4.27 5.40 -5.01
CA ILE A 23 -2.85 5.57 -4.60
C ILE A 23 -2.43 4.58 -3.51
N GLY A 24 -3.33 3.75 -3.00
CA GLY A 24 -2.95 2.71 -2.04
C GLY A 24 -2.95 3.14 -0.58
N GLY A 25 -3.45 4.31 -0.18
CA GLY A 25 -3.62 4.71 1.25
C GLY A 25 -2.33 4.89 2.08
N GLY A 26 -1.17 4.45 1.58
CA GLY A 26 0.11 4.47 2.30
C GLY A 26 0.61 5.87 2.66
N ILE A 27 0.23 6.88 1.87
CA ILE A 27 0.52 8.29 2.16
C ILE A 27 -0.11 8.77 3.47
N ILE A 28 -1.20 8.14 3.91
CA ILE A 28 -1.89 8.43 5.18
C ILE A 28 -1.39 7.48 6.28
N ILE A 29 -1.23 6.20 5.98
CA ILE A 29 -0.90 5.16 6.97
C ILE A 29 0.51 5.38 7.54
N VAL A 30 1.52 5.66 6.70
CA VAL A 30 2.92 5.79 7.18
C VAL A 30 3.05 6.95 8.19
N PRO A 31 2.62 8.20 7.89
CA PRO A 31 2.65 9.27 8.89
C PRO A 31 1.84 8.94 10.14
N ALA A 32 0.70 8.27 10.00
CA ALA A 32 -0.12 7.92 11.15
C ALA A 32 0.61 6.94 12.09
N LEU A 33 1.23 5.89 11.55
CA LEU A 33 2.02 4.93 12.32
C LEU A 33 3.23 5.59 13.00
N VAL A 34 3.88 6.55 12.35
CA VAL A 34 5.03 7.27 12.91
C VAL A 34 4.61 8.25 14.00
N TYR A 35 3.65 9.13 13.72
CA TYR A 35 3.31 10.22 14.64
C TYR A 35 2.42 9.79 15.79
N PHE A 36 1.42 8.94 15.54
CA PHE A 36 0.45 8.52 16.56
C PHE A 36 0.84 7.21 17.24
N PHE A 37 1.37 6.24 16.49
CA PHE A 37 1.75 4.93 17.04
C PHE A 37 3.25 4.81 17.36
N LYS A 38 4.04 5.86 17.09
CA LYS A 38 5.46 5.96 17.42
C LYS A 38 6.32 4.84 16.82
N PHE A 39 5.94 4.33 15.65
CA PHE A 39 6.75 3.37 14.92
C PHE A 39 8.01 4.04 14.38
N ALA A 40 9.12 3.30 14.34
CA ALA A 40 10.29 3.72 13.58
C ALA A 40 9.94 3.79 12.08
N GLN A 41 10.55 4.72 11.34
CA GLN A 41 10.20 5.00 9.95
C GLN A 41 10.20 3.76 9.05
N HIS A 42 11.25 2.94 9.11
CA HIS A 42 11.35 1.71 8.33
C HIS A 42 10.29 0.67 8.73
N THR A 43 9.98 0.57 10.02
CA THR A 43 8.92 -0.33 10.51
C THR A 43 7.56 0.13 10.03
N ALA A 44 7.26 1.43 10.11
CA ALA A 44 6.01 2.00 9.62
C ALA A 44 5.81 1.75 8.11
N GLN A 45 6.86 1.95 7.30
CA GLN A 45 6.83 1.64 5.87
C GLN A 45 6.60 0.14 5.61
N GLY A 46 7.38 -0.74 6.25
CA GLY A 46 7.25 -2.18 6.08
C GLY A 46 5.88 -2.71 6.49
N THR A 47 5.36 -2.26 7.64
CA THR A 47 4.01 -2.63 8.10
C THR A 47 2.93 -2.13 7.13
N THR A 48 3.08 -0.93 6.59
CA THR A 48 2.12 -0.37 5.62
C THR A 48 2.10 -1.19 4.32
N ILE A 49 3.27 -1.54 3.77
CA ILE A 49 3.37 -2.36 2.56
C ILE A 49 2.75 -3.75 2.80
N ALA A 50 3.09 -4.40 3.92
CA ALA A 50 2.54 -5.71 4.28
C ALA A 50 1.01 -5.69 4.44
N MET A 51 0.46 -4.58 4.94
CA MET A 51 -0.98 -4.39 5.11
C MET A 51 -1.69 -4.10 3.78
N LEU A 52 -1.07 -3.35 2.87
CA LEU A 52 -1.69 -2.90 1.62
C LEU A 52 -1.63 -3.92 0.48
N ILE A 53 -0.55 -4.69 0.37
CA ILE A 53 -0.38 -5.63 -0.75
C ILE A 53 -1.56 -6.62 -0.85
N PRO A 54 -1.97 -7.34 0.21
CA PRO A 54 -2.99 -8.38 0.07
C PRO A 54 -4.37 -7.86 -0.33
N PRO A 55 -4.97 -6.88 0.37
CA PRO A 55 -6.34 -6.45 0.08
C PRO A 55 -6.42 -5.36 -1.00
N VAL A 56 -5.40 -4.51 -1.16
CA VAL A 56 -5.44 -3.42 -2.14
C VAL A 56 -4.66 -3.81 -3.39
N GLY A 57 -3.39 -4.16 -3.25
CA GLY A 57 -2.52 -4.44 -4.39
C GLY A 57 -3.02 -5.61 -5.24
N ILE A 58 -3.14 -6.80 -4.64
CA ILE A 58 -3.54 -8.02 -5.36
C ILE A 58 -4.95 -7.88 -5.94
N LEU A 59 -5.93 -7.44 -5.12
CA LEU A 59 -7.31 -7.33 -5.59
C LEU A 59 -7.48 -6.27 -6.68
N ALA A 60 -6.76 -5.14 -6.61
CA ALA A 60 -6.79 -4.13 -7.66
C ALA A 60 -6.21 -4.69 -8.96
N VAL A 61 -5.01 -5.31 -8.92
CA VAL A 61 -4.39 -5.90 -10.11
C VAL A 61 -5.31 -6.93 -10.77
N VAL A 62 -5.90 -7.85 -9.98
CA VAL A 62 -6.85 -8.84 -10.49
C VAL A 62 -8.06 -8.18 -11.14
N THR A 63 -8.64 -7.16 -10.49
CA THR A 63 -9.81 -6.44 -11.00
C THR A 63 -9.49 -5.74 -12.32
N TYR A 64 -8.45 -4.90 -12.37
CA TYR A 64 -8.09 -4.16 -13.57
C TYR A 64 -7.64 -5.07 -14.72
N TYR A 65 -6.95 -6.17 -14.40
CA TYR A 65 -6.57 -7.17 -15.39
C TYR A 65 -7.80 -7.82 -16.03
N ARG A 66 -8.81 -8.18 -15.23
CA ARG A 66 -10.08 -8.74 -15.73
C ARG A 66 -10.86 -7.79 -16.63
N TYR A 67 -10.72 -6.48 -16.42
CA TYR A 67 -11.31 -5.46 -17.30
C TYR A 67 -10.45 -5.11 -18.53
N GLY A 68 -9.30 -5.78 -18.74
CA GLY A 68 -8.40 -5.50 -19.86
C GLY A 68 -7.69 -4.15 -19.75
N MET A 69 -7.64 -3.55 -18.57
CA MET A 69 -7.05 -2.23 -18.32
C MET A 69 -5.59 -2.29 -17.86
N VAL A 70 -4.92 -3.44 -18.02
CA VAL A 70 -3.54 -3.65 -17.59
C VAL A 70 -2.68 -4.02 -18.79
N ASP A 71 -1.70 -3.17 -19.11
CA ASP A 71 -0.63 -3.50 -20.04
C ASP A 71 0.46 -4.31 -19.32
N LEU A 72 0.45 -5.63 -19.53
CA LEU A 72 1.41 -6.54 -18.91
C LEU A 72 2.86 -6.31 -19.38
N LYS A 73 3.07 -5.84 -20.62
CA LYS A 73 4.42 -5.59 -21.12
C LYS A 73 5.02 -4.39 -20.43
N ALA A 74 4.27 -3.29 -20.34
CA ALA A 74 4.68 -2.10 -19.61
C ALA A 74 4.92 -2.42 -18.13
N ALA A 75 4.01 -3.16 -17.49
CA ALA A 75 4.15 -3.57 -16.09
C ALA A 75 5.42 -4.39 -15.83
N ALA A 76 5.75 -5.35 -16.72
CA ALA A 76 6.95 -6.17 -16.58
C ALA A 76 8.25 -5.35 -16.72
N LEU A 77 8.32 -4.48 -17.73
CA LEU A 77 9.49 -3.61 -17.93
C LEU A 77 9.70 -2.65 -16.76
N LEU A 78 8.62 -2.04 -16.26
CA LEU A 78 8.65 -1.17 -15.10
C LEU A 78 9.10 -1.93 -13.84
N CYS A 79 8.62 -3.16 -13.63
CA CYS A 79 9.01 -4.00 -12.50
C CYS A 79 10.52 -4.26 -12.48
N ILE A 80 11.12 -4.62 -13.63
CA ILE A 80 12.56 -4.85 -13.74
C ILE A 80 13.34 -3.57 -13.39
N GLY A 81 12.95 -2.44 -13.96
CA GLY A 81 13.57 -1.14 -13.66
C GLY A 81 13.43 -0.74 -12.20
N PHE A 82 12.27 -0.99 -11.60
CA PHE A 82 12.00 -0.70 -10.20
C PHE A 82 12.87 -1.54 -9.26
N VAL A 83 12.98 -2.86 -9.49
CA VAL A 83 13.84 -3.73 -8.69
C VAL A 83 15.31 -3.31 -8.81
N ALA A 84 15.78 -3.05 -10.02
CA ALA A 84 17.15 -2.58 -10.23
C ALA A 84 17.41 -1.25 -9.49
N GLY A 85 16.48 -0.30 -9.57
CA GLY A 85 16.54 0.98 -8.86
C GLY A 85 16.51 0.84 -7.33
N ALA A 86 15.70 -0.08 -6.81
CA ALA A 86 15.59 -0.33 -5.37
C ALA A 86 16.80 -1.08 -4.77
N LEU A 87 17.62 -1.73 -5.60
CA LEU A 87 18.85 -2.37 -5.15
C LEU A 87 20.01 -1.38 -4.99
N ILE A 88 19.97 -0.25 -5.72
CA ILE A 88 21.07 0.73 -5.77
C ILE A 88 20.90 1.92 -4.82
N GLY A 89 19.72 2.12 -4.24
CA GLY A 89 19.40 3.21 -3.31
C GLY A 89 18.40 2.79 -2.27
#